data_AF-A0A1Y5FEI6-F1
#
_entry.id   AF-A0A1Y5FEI6-F1
#
_cell.length_a   1.000
_cell.length_b   1.000
_cell.length_c   1.000
_cell.angle_alpha   90.00
_cell.angle_beta   90.00
_cell.angle_gamma   90.00
#
_symmetry.space_group_name_H-M   'P 1'
#
loop_
_entity.id
_entity.type
_entity.pdbx_description
1 polymer ?
#
loop_
_entity_poly.entity_id
_entity_poly.type
_entity_poly.pdbx_seq_one_letter_code
_entity_poly.pdbx_strand_id
1 'polypeptide(L)'
;MKNLGNYLFISLLVLNLSACVSGDGRKGKPSISSNSQGSTSGGCDLDLFLLSSGDTCVTTCPADTFQPTGTELADIIAAQDAATQAIIAASAGICVDNSTKIARPTDEVYINKDFCACNAAVPDIINNCEAFCVSNPSTTPTLFVNTTMGPNISLNAELGNLHNWCNVEIGDGLTGPACFLEVFDGTGTTDLSIENSAGSNSFKVNISSLAINKTYVATLKEKGSGSNAKSQSFQIRRINYSTDPVADETPLKIMPASQYTCLTRAGTVVPAGNLYENAARLHYYFSSNNNPPSLPPGNPFLFCHDVTLFGDNDSPLYDRLELIPQHFALWDQSDIRFADQNANSRADINETIQQTLLDDHGITKTINIFGLLTWPNRPNIDGPAPNLGFYMVPWIDPVSGRAFCPDQTHYNGNDKLFNILKEVVGVSTEGIYMAVKEPELLTNNDGTPVLAPTDIIIIRENLLKNIWFYYENNQHFVPDEITATQKTIHFYWPADPVNPYIKKSSQKIYTVRRPSELSVGSDQVGLSTSVSPADKRFGCAPALD
;
A
#
# COMPACT_ATOMS: atom_id res chain seq x y z
N MET A 1 54.53 -15.72 -62.50
CA MET A 1 53.14 -16.14 -62.78
C MET A 1 52.80 -17.23 -61.76
N LYS A 2 51.94 -17.09 -60.75
CA LYS A 2 50.73 -16.28 -60.58
C LYS A 2 50.67 -15.83 -59.12
N ASN A 3 51.08 -14.58 -58.86
CA ASN A 3 50.82 -13.83 -57.63
C ASN A 3 49.43 -13.18 -57.75
N LEU A 4 48.39 -14.00 -57.93
CA LEU A 4 47.01 -13.50 -58.14
C LEU A 4 45.92 -14.44 -57.59
N GLY A 5 46.28 -15.48 -56.83
CA GLY A 5 45.33 -16.47 -56.31
C GLY A 5 44.86 -16.23 -54.88
N ASN A 6 45.70 -15.66 -54.01
CA ASN A 6 45.39 -15.51 -52.58
C ASN A 6 44.82 -14.14 -52.18
N TYR A 7 44.83 -13.16 -53.08
CA TYR A 7 44.17 -11.86 -52.85
C TYR A 7 42.73 -11.78 -53.37
N LEU A 8 42.27 -12.77 -54.15
CA LEU A 8 40.88 -12.83 -54.60
C LEU A 8 39.95 -13.58 -53.64
N PHE A 9 40.50 -14.46 -52.78
CA PHE A 9 39.71 -15.21 -51.79
C PHE A 9 39.51 -14.47 -50.46
N ILE A 10 40.35 -13.46 -50.17
CA ILE A 10 40.22 -12.63 -48.96
C ILE A 10 39.42 -11.35 -49.24
N SER A 11 39.31 -10.90 -50.49
CA SER A 11 38.50 -9.73 -50.85
C SER A 11 37.02 -10.03 -51.11
N LEU A 12 36.61 -11.31 -51.19
CA LEU A 12 35.20 -11.72 -51.27
C LEU A 12 34.57 -12.05 -49.91
N LEU A 13 35.38 -12.20 -48.85
CA LEU A 13 34.89 -12.43 -47.49
C LEU A 13 34.71 -11.14 -46.68
N VAL A 14 35.26 -10.01 -47.12
CA VAL A 14 35.22 -8.72 -46.38
C VAL A 14 34.11 -7.77 -46.88
N LEU A 15 33.35 -8.14 -47.92
CA LEU A 15 32.19 -7.39 -48.40
C LEU A 15 30.82 -7.97 -47.98
N ASN A 16 30.81 -8.96 -47.08
CA ASN A 16 29.57 -9.55 -46.51
C ASN A 16 29.42 -9.36 -44.99
N LEU A 17 30.14 -8.41 -44.38
CA LEU A 17 30.04 -8.09 -42.95
C LEU A 17 29.56 -6.66 -42.65
N SER A 18 28.95 -5.99 -43.62
CA SER A 18 28.27 -4.70 -43.42
C SER A 18 26.78 -4.79 -43.74
N ALA A 19 26.06 -5.58 -42.95
CA ALA A 19 24.63 -5.45 -42.70
C ALA A 19 24.32 -6.19 -41.39
N CYS A 20 23.44 -5.62 -40.55
CA CYS A 20 23.01 -6.09 -39.22
C CYS A 20 23.88 -5.62 -38.03
N VAL A 21 23.86 -4.30 -37.79
CA VAL A 21 23.81 -3.79 -36.40
C VAL A 21 22.59 -2.86 -36.33
N SER A 22 21.47 -3.43 -35.91
CA SER A 22 20.29 -2.70 -35.42
C SER A 22 19.99 -3.28 -34.04
N GLY A 23 19.80 -2.39 -33.06
CA GLY A 23 19.85 -2.67 -31.64
C GLY A 23 18.97 -3.84 -31.18
N ASP A 24 19.54 -4.65 -30.28
CA ASP A 24 18.81 -5.65 -29.52
C ASP A 24 17.85 -4.96 -28.55
N GLY A 25 16.61 -4.81 -29.00
CA GLY A 25 15.46 -4.62 -28.14
C GLY A 25 15.24 -5.84 -27.23
N ARG A 26 14.70 -5.58 -26.05
CA ARG A 26 14.32 -6.54 -25.00
C ARG A 26 13.77 -7.86 -25.57
N LYS A 27 14.46 -8.98 -25.32
CA LYS A 27 13.93 -10.34 -25.51
C LYS A 27 12.81 -10.59 -24.49
N GLY A 28 11.60 -10.86 -24.97
CA GLY A 28 10.48 -11.28 -24.12
C GLY A 28 9.06 -10.91 -24.55
N LYS A 29 8.82 -10.30 -25.71
CA LYS A 29 7.44 -10.13 -26.23
C LYS A 29 7.07 -11.27 -27.19
N PRO A 30 5.86 -11.86 -27.10
CA PRO A 30 5.41 -12.87 -28.04
C PRO A 30 5.35 -12.25 -29.44
N SER A 31 6.08 -12.85 -30.38
CA SER A 31 5.85 -12.64 -31.81
C SER A 31 4.49 -13.22 -32.15
N ILE A 32 3.50 -12.36 -32.42
CA ILE A 32 2.20 -12.79 -32.94
C ILE A 32 2.45 -13.33 -34.35
N SER A 33 2.50 -14.66 -34.49
CA SER A 33 2.48 -15.32 -35.78
C SER A 33 1.07 -15.22 -36.35
N SER A 34 0.88 -14.39 -37.36
CA SER A 34 -0.38 -14.33 -38.11
C SER A 34 -0.54 -15.59 -38.97
N ASN A 35 -1.55 -16.40 -38.65
CA ASN A 35 -2.00 -17.49 -39.52
C ASN A 35 -3.24 -17.06 -40.30
N SER A 36 -2.97 -16.69 -41.56
CA SER A 36 -3.81 -16.78 -42.77
C SER A 36 -5.12 -15.97 -42.91
N GLN A 37 -4.96 -14.90 -43.69
CA GLN A 37 -5.68 -14.53 -44.93
C GLN A 37 -7.13 -13.99 -44.90
N GLY A 38 -7.22 -12.69 -45.21
CA GLY A 38 -8.30 -12.08 -45.99
C GLY A 38 -7.77 -10.83 -46.68
N SER A 39 -7.64 -10.85 -48.01
CA SER A 39 -7.20 -9.70 -48.80
C SER A 39 -8.30 -8.63 -48.88
N THR A 40 -8.43 -7.81 -47.84
CA THR A 40 -9.03 -6.49 -47.98
C THR A 40 -8.29 -5.52 -47.09
N SER A 41 -7.75 -4.49 -47.74
CA SER A 41 -7.30 -3.21 -47.19
C SER A 41 -8.43 -2.43 -46.49
N GLY A 42 -9.43 -3.11 -45.92
CA GLY A 42 -10.55 -2.48 -45.24
C GLY A 42 -10.15 -2.32 -43.79
N GLY A 43 -9.77 -1.12 -43.40
CA GLY A 43 -9.75 -0.77 -41.98
C GLY A 43 -11.18 -0.82 -41.40
N CYS A 44 -11.33 -0.33 -40.18
CA CYS A 44 -12.62 -0.35 -39.48
C CYS A 44 -13.57 0.80 -39.90
N ASP A 45 -13.24 1.57 -40.94
CA ASP A 45 -13.99 2.73 -41.41
C ASP A 45 -14.33 3.71 -40.26
N LEU A 46 -15.58 3.71 -39.78
CA LEU A 46 -16.06 4.57 -38.68
C LEU A 46 -15.87 3.94 -37.29
N ASP A 47 -15.49 2.67 -37.22
CA ASP A 47 -15.26 1.93 -35.99
C ASP A 47 -13.77 1.97 -35.60
N LEU A 48 -13.48 1.60 -34.35
CA LEU A 48 -12.15 1.55 -33.76
C LEU A 48 -11.51 0.18 -34.00
N PHE A 49 -10.23 0.14 -34.32
CA PHE A 49 -9.46 -1.09 -34.49
C PHE A 49 -8.89 -1.58 -33.16
N LEU A 50 -9.23 -2.80 -32.74
CA LEU A 50 -8.70 -3.40 -31.51
C LEU A 50 -7.32 -4.00 -31.76
N LEU A 51 -6.28 -3.31 -31.28
CA LEU A 51 -4.89 -3.67 -31.59
C LEU A 51 -4.46 -5.00 -30.96
N SER A 52 -5.04 -5.36 -29.80
CA SER A 52 -4.69 -6.58 -29.08
C SER A 52 -5.17 -7.87 -29.75
N SER A 53 -6.26 -7.82 -30.52
CA SER A 53 -6.77 -8.97 -31.28
C SER A 53 -6.19 -9.06 -32.69
N GLY A 54 -5.85 -7.92 -33.31
CA GLY A 54 -5.19 -7.84 -34.61
C GLY A 54 -6.13 -7.89 -35.82
N ASP A 55 -7.43 -8.06 -35.60
CA ASP A 55 -8.43 -8.26 -36.66
C ASP A 55 -9.88 -7.93 -36.23
N THR A 56 -10.09 -7.20 -35.13
CA THR A 56 -11.44 -6.86 -34.63
C THR A 56 -11.72 -5.35 -34.70
N CYS A 57 -12.90 -4.99 -35.21
CA CYS A 57 -13.43 -3.63 -35.18
C CYS A 57 -14.50 -3.50 -34.08
N VAL A 58 -14.46 -2.41 -33.32
CA VAL A 58 -15.36 -2.15 -32.19
C VAL A 58 -15.87 -0.70 -32.25
N THR A 59 -17.13 -0.50 -31.89
CA THR A 59 -17.74 0.86 -31.86
C THR A 59 -17.29 1.67 -30.64
N THR A 60 -16.92 0.99 -29.55
CA THR A 60 -16.33 1.57 -28.33
C THR A 60 -15.28 0.61 -27.76
N CYS A 61 -14.24 1.13 -27.14
CA CYS A 61 -13.21 0.29 -26.54
C CYS A 61 -13.81 -0.63 -25.44
N PRO A 62 -13.55 -1.95 -25.49
CA PRO A 62 -13.92 -2.89 -24.45
C PRO A 62 -13.31 -2.53 -23.08
N ALA A 63 -13.82 -3.14 -22.01
CA ALA A 63 -13.22 -3.06 -20.68
C ALA A 63 -11.71 -3.41 -20.75
N ASP A 64 -10.91 -2.73 -19.93
CA ASP A 64 -9.45 -2.85 -19.88
C ASP A 64 -8.68 -2.38 -21.13
N THR A 65 -9.37 -1.74 -22.07
CA THR A 65 -8.77 -1.06 -23.22
C THR A 65 -9.22 0.39 -23.30
N PHE A 66 -8.42 1.23 -23.96
CA PHE A 66 -8.74 2.64 -24.15
C PHE A 66 -8.31 3.11 -25.55
N GLN A 67 -8.84 4.26 -25.96
CA GLN A 67 -8.46 4.92 -27.21
C GLN A 67 -7.33 5.92 -26.94
N PRO A 68 -6.09 5.67 -27.38
CA PRO A 68 -4.98 6.59 -27.17
C PRO A 68 -5.14 7.82 -28.05
N THR A 69 -4.56 8.94 -27.63
CA THR A 69 -4.64 10.22 -28.35
C THR A 69 -3.28 10.92 -28.40
N GLY A 70 -3.16 11.99 -29.20
CA GLY A 70 -1.96 12.82 -29.20
C GLY A 70 -0.67 12.07 -29.58
N THR A 71 0.40 12.29 -28.81
CA THR A 71 1.72 11.70 -29.01
C THR A 71 1.75 10.20 -28.72
N GLU A 72 0.99 9.74 -27.72
CA GLU A 72 0.85 8.31 -27.39
C GLU A 72 0.34 7.49 -28.59
N LEU A 73 -0.68 8.00 -29.29
CA LEU A 73 -1.19 7.38 -30.51
C LEU A 73 -0.12 7.31 -31.61
N ALA A 74 0.66 8.37 -31.79
CA ALA A 74 1.70 8.44 -32.81
C ALA A 74 2.82 7.41 -32.57
N ASP A 75 3.26 7.26 -31.32
CA ASP A 75 4.30 6.30 -30.94
C ASP A 75 3.82 4.85 -31.10
N ILE A 76 2.57 4.58 -30.70
CA ILE A 76 1.96 3.26 -30.88
C ILE A 76 1.87 2.89 -32.36
N ILE A 77 1.43 3.81 -33.22
CA ILE A 77 1.34 3.60 -34.67
C ILE A 77 2.74 3.37 -35.27
N ALA A 78 3.73 4.18 -34.88
CA ALA A 78 5.10 4.06 -35.38
C ALA A 78 5.75 2.71 -35.01
N ALA A 79 5.34 2.10 -33.90
CA ALA A 79 5.81 0.79 -33.46
C ALA A 79 5.17 -0.39 -34.21
N GLN A 80 4.11 -0.17 -34.99
CA GLN A 80 3.44 -1.24 -35.76
C GLN A 80 4.10 -1.50 -37.10
N ASP A 81 3.86 -2.69 -37.67
CA ASP A 81 4.25 -2.97 -39.04
C ASP A 81 3.41 -2.18 -40.07
N ALA A 82 3.91 -2.13 -41.32
CA ALA A 82 3.27 -1.35 -42.38
C ALA A 82 1.85 -1.81 -42.73
N ALA A 83 1.51 -3.09 -42.48
CA ALA A 83 0.18 -3.61 -42.76
C ALA A 83 -0.81 -3.14 -41.68
N THR A 84 -0.43 -3.22 -40.41
CA THR A 84 -1.23 -2.71 -39.29
C THR A 84 -1.36 -1.19 -39.36
N GLN A 85 -0.32 -0.45 -39.73
CA GLN A 85 -0.41 1.00 -39.95
C GLN A 85 -1.46 1.37 -41.01
N ALA A 86 -1.55 0.60 -42.10
CA ALA A 86 -2.56 0.83 -43.14
C ALA A 86 -3.99 0.56 -42.65
N ILE A 87 -4.18 -0.45 -41.79
CA ILE A 87 -5.47 -0.75 -41.16
C ILE A 87 -5.88 0.37 -40.20
N ILE A 88 -4.95 0.83 -39.36
CA ILE A 88 -5.18 1.93 -38.42
C ILE A 88 -5.55 3.21 -39.17
N ALA A 89 -4.83 3.53 -40.25
CA ALA A 89 -5.11 4.71 -41.07
C ALA A 89 -6.48 4.68 -41.77
N ALA A 90 -7.06 3.49 -41.96
CA ALA A 90 -8.38 3.28 -42.53
C ALA A 90 -9.47 3.02 -41.46
N SER A 91 -9.20 3.37 -40.20
CA SER A 91 -10.11 3.22 -39.05
C SER A 91 -10.33 4.56 -38.34
N ALA A 92 -11.40 4.70 -37.56
CA ALA A 92 -11.69 5.94 -36.81
C ALA A 92 -10.73 6.16 -35.62
N GLY A 93 -10.00 5.12 -35.23
CA GLY A 93 -9.04 5.12 -34.13
C GLY A 93 -8.63 3.70 -33.78
N ILE A 94 -7.92 3.54 -32.67
CA ILE A 94 -7.52 2.23 -32.15
C ILE A 94 -7.95 2.06 -30.71
N CYS A 95 -8.12 0.82 -30.28
CA CYS A 95 -8.22 0.44 -28.88
C CYS A 95 -6.96 -0.35 -28.49
N VAL A 96 -6.30 0.09 -27.43
CA VAL A 96 -5.08 -0.53 -26.89
C VAL A 96 -5.28 -0.91 -25.44
N ASP A 97 -4.49 -1.86 -24.98
CA ASP A 97 -4.53 -2.35 -23.60
C ASP A 97 -4.13 -1.26 -22.61
N ASN A 98 -4.84 -1.15 -21.48
CA ASN A 98 -4.55 -0.19 -20.41
C ASN A 98 -3.11 -0.28 -19.87
N SER A 99 -2.43 -1.44 -19.99
CA SER A 99 -1.02 -1.60 -19.64
C SER A 99 -0.06 -0.77 -20.50
N THR A 100 -0.53 -0.30 -21.67
CA THR A 100 0.24 0.61 -22.55
C THR A 100 -0.04 2.08 -22.28
N LYS A 101 -1.00 2.38 -21.40
CA LYS A 101 -1.39 3.74 -21.07
C LYS A 101 -0.23 4.48 -20.41
N ILE A 102 0.16 5.60 -21.00
CA ILE A 102 1.05 6.52 -20.31
C ILE A 102 0.25 7.15 -19.17
N ALA A 103 0.67 6.87 -17.94
CA ALA A 103 0.03 7.38 -16.74
C ALA A 103 1.09 7.87 -15.76
N ARG A 104 0.77 8.95 -15.05
CA ARG A 104 1.66 9.49 -14.03
C ARG A 104 1.80 8.48 -12.89
N PRO A 105 3.03 8.04 -12.53
CA PRO A 105 3.20 7.00 -11.53
C PRO A 105 2.70 7.45 -10.15
N THR A 106 2.03 6.54 -9.45
CA THR A 106 1.53 6.69 -8.08
C THR A 106 2.42 5.90 -7.12
N ASP A 107 2.58 6.39 -5.89
CA ASP A 107 3.39 5.80 -4.81
C ASP A 107 4.91 5.68 -5.11
N GLU A 108 5.37 6.37 -6.16
CA GLU A 108 6.77 6.43 -6.62
C GLU A 108 7.50 7.71 -6.16
N VAL A 109 6.80 8.59 -5.44
CA VAL A 109 7.41 9.73 -4.74
C VAL A 109 7.52 9.36 -3.27
N TYR A 110 8.75 9.08 -2.83
CA TYR A 110 9.04 8.72 -1.44
C TYR A 110 9.35 9.98 -0.63
N ILE A 111 8.67 10.15 0.49
CA ILE A 111 8.89 11.29 1.39
C ILE A 111 10.05 10.95 2.34
N ASN A 112 11.11 11.77 2.33
CA ASN A 112 12.24 11.55 3.22
C ASN A 112 11.84 11.90 4.66
N LYS A 113 12.45 11.22 5.63
CA LYS A 113 12.09 11.37 7.06
C LYS A 113 12.58 12.69 7.68
N ASP A 114 13.39 13.47 6.99
CA ASP A 114 14.04 14.69 7.47
C ASP A 114 13.26 15.98 7.14
N PHE A 115 11.97 15.87 6.81
CA PHE A 115 11.14 17.05 6.54
C PHE A 115 11.00 17.94 7.78
N CYS A 116 11.02 19.25 7.59
CA CYS A 116 10.96 20.20 8.69
C CYS A 116 10.01 21.33 8.41
N ALA A 117 9.27 21.78 9.42
CA ALA A 117 8.50 23.01 9.33
C ALA A 117 9.09 24.04 10.26
N CYS A 118 9.22 25.27 9.77
CA CYS A 118 9.89 26.35 10.46
C CYS A 118 9.00 27.59 10.49
N ASN A 119 9.05 28.29 11.61
CA ASN A 119 8.37 29.57 11.83
C ASN A 119 9.29 30.44 12.69
N ALA A 120 9.69 31.60 12.20
CA ALA A 120 10.61 32.53 12.88
C ALA A 120 11.91 31.87 13.41
N ALA A 121 12.54 31.01 12.58
CA ALA A 121 13.77 30.26 12.88
C ALA A 121 13.66 29.19 13.98
N VAL A 122 12.45 28.92 14.49
CA VAL A 122 12.18 27.79 15.39
C VAL A 122 11.35 26.71 14.68
N PRO A 123 11.39 25.46 15.14
CA PRO A 123 10.48 24.41 14.65
C PRO A 123 9.02 24.81 14.79
N ASP A 124 8.19 24.42 13.82
CA ASP A 124 6.72 24.53 13.85
C ASP A 124 6.06 23.14 13.80
N ILE A 125 6.85 22.08 13.62
CA ILE A 125 6.43 20.67 13.69
C ILE A 125 7.43 19.86 14.51
N ILE A 126 7.05 18.63 14.82
CA ILE A 126 7.83 17.68 15.61
C ILE A 126 8.63 16.77 14.68
N ASN A 127 9.86 17.17 14.33
CA ASN A 127 10.77 16.31 13.57
C ASN A 127 12.27 16.66 13.75
N ASN A 128 12.68 17.07 14.97
CA ASN A 128 14.06 17.47 15.30
C ASN A 128 14.64 18.51 14.33
N CYS A 129 13.93 19.64 14.22
CA CYS A 129 14.13 20.64 13.19
C CYS A 129 14.92 21.87 13.64
N GLU A 130 15.46 21.88 14.85
CA GLU A 130 16.10 23.04 15.47
C GLU A 130 17.24 23.56 14.60
N ALA A 131 18.21 22.70 14.29
CA ALA A 131 19.35 23.05 13.45
C ALA A 131 18.90 23.44 12.03
N PHE A 132 17.91 22.73 11.50
CA PHE A 132 17.37 23.00 10.17
C PHE A 132 16.71 24.38 10.11
N CYS A 133 15.85 24.72 11.06
CA CYS A 133 15.10 25.98 11.10
C CYS A 133 15.95 27.20 11.40
N VAL A 134 17.04 27.03 12.15
CA VAL A 134 18.06 28.09 12.30
C VAL A 134 18.73 28.39 10.95
N SER A 135 19.02 27.37 10.14
CA SER A 135 19.64 27.53 8.83
C SER A 135 18.67 27.93 7.71
N ASN A 136 17.38 27.63 7.87
CA ASN A 136 16.31 27.91 6.90
C ASN A 136 15.15 28.68 7.57
N PRO A 137 15.40 29.92 8.01
CA PRO A 137 14.36 30.71 8.67
C PRO A 137 13.23 31.02 7.70
N SER A 138 11.98 30.84 8.14
CA SER A 138 10.79 31.30 7.42
C SER A 138 10.00 32.26 8.31
N THR A 139 9.42 33.30 7.72
CA THR A 139 8.59 34.29 8.43
C THR A 139 7.16 33.82 8.64
N THR A 140 6.75 32.78 7.91
CA THR A 140 5.45 32.10 8.06
C THR A 140 5.67 30.61 8.27
N PRO A 141 4.77 29.92 8.97
CA PRO A 141 4.83 28.46 9.12
C PRO A 141 4.96 27.76 7.76
N THR A 142 6.16 27.26 7.47
CA THR A 142 6.50 26.68 6.16
C THR A 142 7.09 25.31 6.37
N LEU A 143 6.48 24.30 5.78
CA LEU A 143 6.98 22.93 5.72
C LEU A 143 7.93 22.78 4.52
N PHE A 144 9.08 22.17 4.76
CA PHE A 144 10.14 21.85 3.82
C PHE A 144 10.27 20.34 3.74
N VAL A 145 10.12 19.78 2.55
CA VAL A 145 10.09 18.33 2.35
C VAL A 145 11.07 17.94 1.25
N ASN A 146 11.98 17.03 1.58
CA ASN A 146 12.83 16.36 0.61
C ASN A 146 12.18 15.04 0.19
N THR A 147 12.32 14.69 -1.09
CA THR A 147 11.77 13.46 -1.63
C THR A 147 12.82 12.66 -2.39
N THR A 148 12.58 11.35 -2.49
CA THR A 148 13.34 10.44 -3.33
C THR A 148 12.41 9.91 -4.42
N MET A 149 12.86 9.96 -5.67
CA MET A 149 12.07 9.49 -6.81
C MET A 149 12.32 8.00 -7.04
N GLY A 150 11.25 7.24 -7.23
CA GLY A 150 11.33 5.84 -7.63
C GLY A 150 11.79 5.67 -9.08
N PRO A 151 12.11 4.43 -9.50
CA PRO A 151 12.65 4.13 -10.82
C PRO A 151 11.75 4.60 -11.97
N ASN A 152 10.43 4.50 -11.78
CA ASN A 152 9.45 4.85 -12.81
C ASN A 152 9.40 6.37 -13.09
N ILE A 153 9.85 7.19 -12.14
CA ILE A 153 10.00 8.63 -12.30
C ILE A 153 11.43 8.96 -12.73
N SER A 154 12.43 8.48 -11.98
CA SER A 154 13.84 8.86 -12.18
C SER A 154 14.46 8.39 -13.50
N LEU A 155 14.03 7.24 -14.03
CA LEU A 155 14.51 6.71 -15.31
C LEU A 155 13.67 7.16 -16.51
N ASN A 156 12.53 7.81 -16.26
CA ASN A 156 11.69 8.36 -17.31
C ASN A 156 12.28 9.71 -17.78
N ALA A 157 12.51 9.84 -19.08
CA ALA A 157 13.18 10.99 -19.68
C ALA A 157 12.36 12.31 -19.59
N GLU A 158 11.04 12.22 -19.48
CA GLU A 158 10.13 13.37 -19.36
C GLU A 158 9.94 13.78 -17.89
N LEU A 159 9.89 12.80 -16.98
CA LEU A 159 9.73 13.01 -15.55
C LEU A 159 11.09 13.29 -14.89
N GLY A 160 11.88 12.28 -14.55
CA GLY A 160 13.23 12.40 -13.98
C GLY A 160 13.33 12.96 -12.55
N ASN A 161 12.51 13.94 -12.17
CA ASN A 161 12.53 14.63 -10.88
C ASN A 161 11.11 15.03 -10.42
N LEU A 162 10.99 15.46 -9.16
CA LEU A 162 9.72 15.87 -8.57
C LEU A 162 9.07 17.05 -9.32
N HIS A 163 9.85 18.05 -9.72
CA HIS A 163 9.31 19.22 -10.39
C HIS A 163 8.60 18.85 -11.69
N ASN A 164 9.24 18.03 -12.51
CA ASN A 164 8.64 17.55 -13.75
C ASN A 164 7.46 16.60 -13.48
N TRP A 165 7.54 15.75 -12.45
CA TRP A 165 6.41 14.94 -12.01
C TRP A 165 5.20 15.78 -11.57
N CYS A 166 5.40 17.02 -11.14
CA CYS A 166 4.29 17.90 -10.80
C CYS A 166 3.79 18.77 -11.95
N ASN A 167 4.64 19.10 -12.93
CA ASN A 167 4.38 20.21 -13.84
C ASN A 167 4.53 19.87 -15.34
N VAL A 168 5.10 18.72 -15.71
CA VAL A 168 5.31 18.32 -17.11
C VAL A 168 4.19 17.41 -17.59
N GLU A 169 3.62 17.75 -18.74
CA GLU A 169 2.68 16.91 -19.50
C GLU A 169 3.44 15.72 -20.09
N ILE A 170 2.90 14.51 -19.91
CA ILE A 170 3.55 13.24 -20.31
C ILE A 170 2.84 12.55 -21.47
N GLY A 171 2.07 13.31 -22.25
CA GLY A 171 1.32 12.76 -23.39
C GLY A 171 0.18 11.80 -23.01
N ASP A 172 -0.30 11.83 -21.77
CA ASP A 172 -1.43 11.04 -21.25
C ASP A 172 -2.81 11.61 -21.64
N GLY A 173 -2.82 12.62 -22.52
CA GLY A 173 -4.02 13.36 -22.94
C GLY A 173 -4.54 14.35 -21.89
N LEU A 174 -3.86 14.49 -20.75
CA LEU A 174 -4.20 15.46 -19.71
C LEU A 174 -3.31 16.70 -19.82
N THR A 175 -3.89 17.87 -19.56
CA THR A 175 -3.19 19.16 -19.71
C THR A 175 -3.12 19.91 -18.39
N GLY A 176 -2.02 20.64 -18.18
CA GLY A 176 -1.81 21.50 -17.01
C GLY A 176 -1.67 20.76 -15.67
N PRO A 177 -0.76 19.76 -15.56
CA PRO A 177 -0.52 19.08 -14.30
C PRO A 177 -0.02 20.06 -13.23
N ALA A 178 -0.51 19.86 -12.00
CA ALA A 178 -0.09 20.63 -10.84
C ALA A 178 -0.25 19.80 -9.56
N CYS A 179 0.75 19.87 -8.69
CA CYS A 179 0.74 19.20 -7.40
C CYS A 179 0.20 20.08 -6.28
N PHE A 180 -0.50 19.44 -5.35
CA PHE A 180 -0.96 20.02 -4.09
C PHE A 180 -0.62 19.06 -2.95
N LEU A 181 -0.38 19.61 -1.77
CA LEU A 181 -0.32 18.81 -0.55
C LEU A 181 -1.73 18.68 -0.01
N GLU A 182 -2.34 17.51 -0.21
CA GLU A 182 -3.63 17.15 0.37
C GLU A 182 -3.38 16.77 1.83
N VAL A 183 -3.96 17.53 2.77
CA VAL A 183 -3.86 17.26 4.20
C VAL A 183 -5.22 16.85 4.75
N PHE A 184 -5.26 15.69 5.39
CA PHE A 184 -6.44 15.14 6.03
C PHE A 184 -6.33 15.23 7.54
N ASP A 185 -7.39 15.69 8.20
CA ASP A 185 -7.38 16.01 9.64
C ASP A 185 -8.26 15.08 10.49
N GLY A 186 -8.72 13.97 9.91
CA GLY A 186 -9.68 13.03 10.49
C GLY A 186 -11.15 13.36 10.19
N THR A 187 -11.46 14.55 9.68
CA THR A 187 -12.85 14.99 9.40
C THR A 187 -13.02 15.55 7.99
N GLY A 188 -11.98 16.15 7.43
CA GLY A 188 -12.00 16.71 6.09
C GLY A 188 -10.60 16.84 5.50
N THR A 189 -10.55 17.01 4.19
CA THR A 189 -9.32 17.25 3.43
C THR A 189 -9.21 18.72 3.06
N THR A 190 -7.98 19.24 3.08
CA THR A 190 -7.65 20.58 2.59
C THR A 190 -6.44 20.49 1.66
N ASP A 191 -6.46 21.25 0.58
CA ASP A 191 -5.33 21.30 -0.35
C ASP A 191 -4.48 22.52 -0.12
N LEU A 192 -3.19 22.31 0.04
CA LEU A 192 -2.20 23.37 0.17
C LEU A 192 -1.34 23.43 -1.10
N SER A 193 -1.17 24.63 -1.65
CA SER A 193 -0.33 24.84 -2.82
C SER A 193 1.14 24.63 -2.45
N ILE A 194 1.83 23.81 -3.24
CA ILE A 194 3.26 23.57 -3.04
C ILE A 194 4.12 24.47 -3.94
N GLU A 195 5.33 24.75 -3.48
CA GLU A 195 6.38 25.41 -4.23
C GLU A 195 7.51 24.41 -4.49
N ASN A 196 7.79 24.09 -5.74
CA ASN A 196 8.90 23.22 -6.14
C ASN A 196 9.72 23.85 -7.27
N SER A 197 11.04 23.90 -7.10
CA SER A 197 11.94 24.52 -8.09
C SER A 197 12.31 23.55 -9.21
N ALA A 198 12.57 24.09 -10.41
CA ALA A 198 13.00 23.30 -11.57
C ALA A 198 14.24 22.45 -11.24
N GLY A 199 14.19 21.16 -11.59
CA GLY A 199 15.25 20.20 -11.31
C GLY A 199 15.37 19.76 -9.84
N SER A 200 14.45 20.18 -8.96
CA SER A 200 14.47 19.81 -7.55
C SER A 200 13.68 18.52 -7.27
N ASN A 201 14.12 17.78 -6.24
CA ASN A 201 13.39 16.71 -5.56
C ASN A 201 12.94 17.17 -4.17
N SER A 202 12.57 18.43 -4.03
CA SER A 202 12.06 18.98 -2.78
C SER A 202 10.97 20.00 -3.06
N PHE A 203 10.08 20.16 -2.10
CA PHE A 203 9.02 21.16 -2.14
C PHE A 203 8.88 21.87 -0.80
N LYS A 204 8.28 23.06 -0.86
CA LYS A 204 7.89 23.86 0.30
C LYS A 204 6.40 24.12 0.27
N VAL A 205 5.79 24.27 1.43
CA VAL A 205 4.36 24.57 1.52
C VAL A 205 4.06 25.41 2.74
N ASN A 206 3.23 26.43 2.56
CA ASN A 206 2.76 27.24 3.67
C ASN A 206 1.65 26.48 4.42
N ILE A 207 1.88 26.22 5.70
CA ILE A 207 0.98 25.47 6.57
C ILE A 207 0.28 26.36 7.60
N SER A 208 0.34 27.69 7.43
CA SER A 208 -0.23 28.66 8.38
C SER A 208 -1.73 28.51 8.58
N SER A 209 -2.44 27.98 7.57
CA SER A 209 -3.88 27.69 7.62
C SER A 209 -4.24 26.49 8.49
N LEU A 210 -3.29 25.61 8.81
CA LEU A 210 -3.53 24.43 9.63
C LEU A 210 -3.54 24.78 11.11
N ALA A 211 -4.40 24.12 11.89
CA ALA A 211 -4.46 24.33 13.32
C ALA A 211 -3.22 23.77 14.02
N ILE A 212 -2.79 24.46 15.08
CA ILE A 212 -1.77 23.97 16.01
C ILE A 212 -2.38 22.85 16.86
N ASN A 213 -1.55 21.91 17.31
CA ASN A 213 -1.92 20.74 18.12
C ASN A 213 -2.96 19.83 17.44
N LYS A 214 -2.98 19.83 16.11
CA LYS A 214 -3.75 18.90 15.29
C LYS A 214 -2.82 18.13 14.36
N THR A 215 -2.99 16.81 14.33
CA THR A 215 -2.22 15.92 13.45
C THR A 215 -2.93 15.82 12.11
N TYR A 216 -2.14 15.91 11.04
CA TYR A 216 -2.60 15.82 9.67
C TYR A 216 -1.87 14.68 8.97
N VAL A 217 -2.60 13.88 8.19
CA VAL A 217 -2.02 12.95 7.21
C VAL A 217 -1.90 13.71 5.90
N ALA A 218 -0.67 13.97 5.49
CA ALA A 218 -0.31 14.72 4.31
C ALA A 218 0.07 13.78 3.18
N THR A 219 -0.46 14.03 1.99
CA THR A 219 -0.14 13.28 0.77
C THR A 219 0.07 14.27 -0.37
N LEU A 220 1.19 14.16 -1.08
CA LEU A 220 1.39 14.97 -2.28
C LEU A 220 0.57 14.37 -3.41
N LYS A 221 -0.25 15.17 -4.08
CA LYS A 221 -1.21 14.70 -5.08
C LYS A 221 -1.25 15.62 -6.28
N GLU A 222 -1.21 15.05 -7.48
CA GLU A 222 -1.43 15.78 -8.73
C GLU A 222 -2.94 15.98 -8.92
N LYS A 223 -3.37 17.24 -9.04
CA LYS A 223 -4.78 17.62 -9.23
C LYS A 223 -5.02 18.54 -10.42
N GLY A 224 -4.00 19.21 -10.95
CA GLY A 224 -4.15 20.17 -12.05
C GLY A 224 -4.72 19.54 -13.32
N SER A 225 -4.16 18.40 -13.71
CA SER A 225 -4.55 17.67 -14.93
C SER A 225 -5.65 16.63 -14.69
N GLY A 226 -5.88 16.25 -13.42
CA GLY A 226 -6.86 15.24 -13.03
C GLY A 226 -6.32 13.81 -12.98
N SER A 227 -5.00 13.61 -13.09
CA SER A 227 -4.39 12.27 -13.01
C SER A 227 -4.57 11.64 -11.63
N ASN A 228 -4.72 12.45 -10.58
CA ASN A 228 -4.85 12.04 -9.19
C ASN A 228 -3.69 11.16 -8.68
N ALA A 229 -2.56 11.16 -9.39
CA ALA A 229 -1.36 10.46 -8.96
C ALA A 229 -0.86 11.03 -7.63
N LYS A 230 -0.48 10.14 -6.71
CA LYS A 230 -0.15 10.52 -5.33
C LYS A 230 1.20 9.97 -4.87
N SER A 231 1.82 10.63 -3.91
CA SER A 231 2.97 10.13 -3.17
C SER A 231 2.55 9.19 -2.05
N GLN A 232 3.54 8.63 -1.36
CA GLN A 232 3.31 8.08 -0.02
C GLN A 232 2.81 9.17 0.93
N SER A 233 1.93 8.79 1.85
CA SER A 233 1.42 9.65 2.92
C SER A 233 2.42 9.75 4.07
N PHE A 234 2.49 10.91 4.70
CA PHE A 234 3.30 11.17 5.89
C PHE A 234 2.53 12.05 6.87
N GLN A 235 3.00 12.13 8.11
CA GLN A 235 2.29 12.88 9.15
C GLN A 235 3.00 14.17 9.50
N ILE A 236 2.21 15.22 9.69
CA ILE A 236 2.67 16.48 10.24
C ILE A 236 1.73 16.91 11.36
N ARG A 237 2.29 17.44 12.45
CA ARG A 237 1.51 18.10 13.50
C ARG A 237 2.19 19.40 13.82
N ARG A 238 1.42 20.48 13.74
CA ARG A 238 1.90 21.81 14.10
C ARG A 238 1.95 21.96 15.60
N ILE A 239 3.01 22.57 16.13
CA ILE A 239 3.19 22.82 17.56
C ILE A 239 3.53 24.28 17.85
N ASN A 240 3.25 24.71 19.08
CA ASN A 240 3.90 25.90 19.62
C ASN A 240 5.24 25.46 20.20
N TYR A 241 6.34 25.81 19.54
CA TYR A 241 7.66 25.46 20.04
C TYR A 241 7.97 26.20 21.34
N SER A 242 8.21 25.43 22.40
CA SER A 242 8.74 25.90 23.68
C SER A 242 10.13 25.32 23.90
N THR A 243 11.05 26.13 24.42
CA THR A 243 12.40 25.70 24.81
C THR A 243 12.46 25.05 26.18
N ASP A 244 11.34 25.01 26.91
CA ASP A 244 11.28 24.33 28.20
C ASP A 244 11.28 22.80 27.98
N PRO A 245 12.06 22.03 28.77
CA PRO A 245 12.12 20.58 28.68
C PRO A 245 10.86 19.98 29.29
N VAL A 246 9.71 20.22 28.66
CA VAL A 246 8.49 19.46 28.93
C VAL A 246 8.58 18.19 28.09
N ALA A 247 8.29 17.05 28.71
CA ALA A 247 8.21 15.75 28.05
C ALA A 247 7.49 15.90 26.70
N ASP A 248 8.06 15.35 25.62
CA ASP A 248 7.51 15.36 24.25
C ASP A 248 5.96 15.39 24.24
N GLU A 249 5.36 16.59 24.14
CA GLU A 249 3.90 16.85 24.23
C GLU A 249 3.16 16.47 22.92
N THR A 250 3.70 15.47 22.24
CA THR A 250 3.40 15.15 20.86
C THR A 250 2.61 13.84 20.83
N PRO A 251 1.65 13.64 19.92
CA PRO A 251 1.04 12.34 19.77
C PRO A 251 2.07 11.28 19.41
N LEU A 252 1.81 10.06 19.84
CA LEU A 252 2.56 8.88 19.44
C LEU A 252 2.57 8.75 17.93
N LYS A 253 3.76 8.51 17.38
CA LYS A 253 3.94 8.35 15.93
C LYS A 253 3.10 7.18 15.43
N ILE A 254 2.38 7.36 14.33
CA ILE A 254 1.55 6.31 13.73
C ILE A 254 2.26 5.77 12.48
N MET A 255 2.23 4.45 12.32
CA MET A 255 2.77 3.71 11.19
C MET A 255 1.65 2.90 10.53
N PRO A 256 1.31 3.18 9.26
CA PRO A 256 0.42 2.33 8.49
C PRO A 256 1.03 0.94 8.25
N ALA A 257 0.18 -0.08 8.25
CA ALA A 257 0.50 -1.44 7.87
C ALA A 257 -0.29 -1.83 6.62
N SER A 258 0.41 -2.35 5.63
CA SER A 258 -0.18 -2.81 4.37
C SER A 258 -0.43 -4.32 4.44
N GLN A 259 -1.47 -4.77 3.75
CA GLN A 259 -1.78 -6.18 3.55
C GLN A 259 -1.36 -6.59 2.14
N TYR A 260 -0.83 -7.78 1.97
CA TYR A 260 -0.66 -8.39 0.66
C TYR A 260 -0.88 -9.89 0.74
N THR A 261 -0.97 -10.52 -0.43
CA THR A 261 -1.23 -11.94 -0.57
C THR A 261 -0.01 -12.68 -1.09
N CYS A 262 0.20 -13.90 -0.59
CA CYS A 262 0.94 -14.93 -1.30
C CYS A 262 0.04 -16.10 -1.66
N LEU A 263 0.34 -16.74 -2.78
CA LEU A 263 -0.35 -17.93 -3.24
C LEU A 263 0.56 -19.14 -3.02
N THR A 264 0.00 -20.17 -2.39
CA THR A 264 0.63 -21.49 -2.28
C THR A 264 -0.12 -22.47 -3.18
N ARG A 265 0.56 -23.01 -4.19
CA ARG A 265 0.01 -23.95 -5.17
C ARG A 265 0.14 -25.37 -4.64
N ALA A 266 -0.89 -26.16 -4.87
CA ALA A 266 -0.82 -27.62 -4.82
C ALA A 266 -0.64 -28.16 -6.24
N GLY A 267 0.23 -29.16 -6.39
CA GLY A 267 0.60 -29.70 -7.69
C GLY A 267 1.71 -30.75 -7.61
N THR A 268 2.14 -31.24 -8.78
CA THR A 268 3.23 -32.22 -8.89
C THR A 268 4.32 -31.71 -9.82
N VAL A 269 5.57 -31.92 -9.41
CA VAL A 269 6.74 -31.73 -10.27
C VAL A 269 6.80 -32.90 -11.25
N VAL A 270 6.59 -32.64 -12.55
CA VAL A 270 6.81 -33.66 -13.59
C VAL A 270 7.99 -33.28 -14.49
N PRO A 271 8.64 -34.24 -15.18
CA PRO A 271 9.81 -33.94 -16.02
C PRO A 271 9.56 -32.93 -17.14
N ALA A 272 8.30 -32.73 -17.54
CA ALA A 272 7.88 -31.77 -18.57
C ALA A 272 7.57 -30.36 -18.02
N GLY A 273 7.69 -30.13 -16.71
CA GLY A 273 7.32 -28.88 -16.03
C GLY A 273 6.44 -29.15 -14.79
N ASN A 274 6.20 -28.14 -13.97
CA ASN A 274 5.30 -28.30 -12.81
C ASN A 274 3.83 -28.24 -13.26
N LEU A 275 3.02 -29.16 -12.76
CA LEU A 275 1.56 -29.13 -12.93
C LEU A 275 0.93 -28.49 -11.71
N TYR A 276 0.11 -27.47 -11.90
CA TYR A 276 -0.57 -26.75 -10.82
C TYR A 276 -2.08 -27.01 -10.92
N GLU A 277 -2.68 -27.57 -9.86
CA GLU A 277 -4.10 -27.95 -9.88
C GLU A 277 -4.94 -27.03 -9.00
N ASN A 278 -4.39 -26.58 -7.87
CA ASN A 278 -5.07 -25.72 -6.91
C ASN A 278 -4.12 -24.69 -6.32
N ALA A 279 -4.67 -23.64 -5.73
CA ALA A 279 -3.91 -22.68 -4.93
C ALA A 279 -4.70 -22.23 -3.71
N ALA A 280 -4.00 -22.04 -2.59
CA ALA A 280 -4.53 -21.38 -1.41
C ALA A 280 -3.95 -19.98 -1.30
N ARG A 281 -4.81 -19.07 -0.86
CA ARG A 281 -4.48 -17.68 -0.54
C ARG A 281 -4.04 -17.58 0.92
N LEU A 282 -2.97 -16.83 1.16
CA LEU A 282 -2.43 -16.49 2.47
C LEU A 282 -2.12 -14.99 2.56
N HIS A 283 -2.57 -14.34 3.63
CA HIS A 283 -2.37 -12.90 3.83
C HIS A 283 -1.19 -12.62 4.77
N TYR A 284 -0.42 -11.61 4.40
CA TYR A 284 0.75 -11.14 5.13
C TYR A 284 0.69 -9.63 5.30
N TYR A 285 1.39 -9.13 6.31
CA TYR A 285 1.35 -7.73 6.69
C TYR A 285 2.76 -7.18 6.86
N PHE A 286 2.95 -5.92 6.49
CA PHE A 286 4.21 -5.22 6.71
C PHE A 286 3.95 -3.75 7.03
N SER A 287 4.76 -3.18 7.91
CA SER A 287 4.74 -1.75 8.19
C SER A 287 5.41 -1.00 7.02
N SER A 288 5.00 0.24 6.77
CA SER A 288 5.53 1.05 5.65
C SER A 288 7.05 1.26 5.70
N ASN A 289 7.69 1.06 6.86
CA ASN A 289 9.13 1.16 7.05
C ASN A 289 9.89 -0.19 7.00
N ASN A 290 9.19 -1.31 6.82
CA ASN A 290 9.77 -2.66 6.83
C ASN A 290 9.15 -3.53 5.74
N ASN A 291 9.47 -3.22 4.48
CA ASN A 291 8.97 -3.96 3.33
C ASN A 291 9.35 -5.45 3.38
N PRO A 292 8.49 -6.34 2.84
CA PRO A 292 8.75 -7.77 2.83
C PRO A 292 10.01 -8.07 2.00
N PRO A 293 10.98 -8.82 2.55
CA PRO A 293 12.15 -9.24 1.78
C PRO A 293 11.73 -10.25 0.70
N SER A 294 12.62 -10.54 -0.26
CA SER A 294 12.39 -11.61 -1.24
C SER A 294 12.10 -12.95 -0.56
N LEU A 295 11.24 -13.74 -1.20
CA LEU A 295 11.18 -15.18 -0.98
C LEU A 295 12.52 -15.85 -1.35
N PRO A 296 12.91 -16.92 -0.64
CA PRO A 296 14.03 -17.76 -1.08
C PRO A 296 13.82 -18.28 -2.50
N PRO A 297 14.86 -18.30 -3.35
CA PRO A 297 14.74 -18.80 -4.71
C PRO A 297 14.46 -20.32 -4.74
N GLY A 298 13.83 -20.78 -5.82
CA GLY A 298 13.69 -22.21 -6.10
C GLY A 298 12.42 -22.89 -5.59
N ASN A 299 11.45 -22.13 -5.06
CA ASN A 299 10.13 -22.67 -4.72
C ASN A 299 9.03 -22.15 -5.69
N PRO A 300 8.74 -22.87 -6.79
CA PRO A 300 7.72 -22.46 -7.76
C PRO A 300 6.28 -22.67 -7.26
N PHE A 301 6.10 -23.31 -6.10
CA PHE A 301 4.79 -23.52 -5.49
C PHE A 301 4.38 -22.38 -4.57
N LEU A 302 5.27 -21.42 -4.28
CA LEU A 302 4.99 -20.29 -3.42
C LEU A 302 5.47 -19.01 -4.08
N PHE A 303 4.56 -18.06 -4.28
CA PHE A 303 4.89 -16.78 -4.86
C PHE A 303 3.99 -15.68 -4.30
N CYS A 304 4.52 -14.46 -4.27
CA CYS A 304 3.84 -13.29 -3.73
C CYS A 304 3.78 -12.12 -4.73
N HIS A 305 4.19 -12.35 -5.97
CA HIS A 305 4.28 -11.37 -7.06
C HIS A 305 3.76 -11.98 -8.37
N ASP A 306 3.61 -11.18 -9.42
CA ASP A 306 3.21 -11.70 -10.73
C ASP A 306 4.35 -12.49 -11.40
N VAL A 307 4.28 -13.81 -11.31
CA VAL A 307 5.26 -14.74 -11.90
C VAL A 307 5.19 -14.78 -13.44
N THR A 308 4.09 -14.35 -14.05
CA THR A 308 3.99 -14.29 -15.52
C THR A 308 4.76 -13.10 -16.09
N LEU A 309 4.81 -12.00 -15.33
CA LEU A 309 5.52 -10.78 -15.71
C LEU A 309 6.99 -10.80 -15.31
N PHE A 310 7.32 -11.27 -14.10
CA PHE A 310 8.67 -11.18 -13.54
C PHE A 310 9.41 -12.52 -13.42
N GLY A 311 8.76 -13.64 -13.73
CA GLY A 311 9.30 -14.99 -13.56
C GLY A 311 9.20 -15.52 -12.12
N ASP A 312 9.73 -16.72 -11.89
CA ASP A 312 9.54 -17.45 -10.62
C ASP A 312 10.36 -16.90 -9.43
N ASN A 313 11.44 -16.17 -9.69
CA ASN A 313 12.28 -15.64 -8.62
C ASN A 313 11.69 -14.34 -8.07
N ASP A 314 11.55 -14.24 -6.75
CA ASP A 314 10.99 -13.05 -6.09
C ASP A 314 12.04 -11.94 -5.87
N SER A 315 11.59 -10.69 -5.88
CA SER A 315 12.39 -9.49 -5.61
C SER A 315 11.62 -8.55 -4.69
N PRO A 316 12.28 -7.79 -3.79
CA PRO A 316 11.61 -6.78 -2.99
C PRO A 316 11.11 -5.60 -3.85
N LEU A 317 11.55 -5.52 -5.11
CA LEU A 317 11.16 -4.50 -6.09
C LEU A 317 9.91 -4.87 -6.89
N TYR A 318 9.39 -6.09 -6.76
CA TYR A 318 8.19 -6.51 -7.49
C TYR A 318 6.93 -6.19 -6.70
N ASP A 319 5.90 -5.77 -7.43
CA ASP A 319 4.60 -5.51 -6.85
C ASP A 319 4.04 -6.77 -6.20
N ARG A 320 3.53 -6.61 -4.98
CA ARG A 320 2.95 -7.70 -4.20
C ARG A 320 1.52 -7.96 -4.68
N LEU A 321 1.15 -9.23 -4.76
CA LEU A 321 -0.19 -9.63 -5.18
C LEU A 321 -1.24 -9.06 -4.23
N GLU A 322 -2.31 -8.50 -4.79
CA GLU A 322 -3.47 -7.98 -4.05
C GLU A 322 -3.07 -7.01 -2.92
N LEU A 323 -2.03 -6.19 -3.15
CA LEU A 323 -1.57 -5.20 -2.18
C LEU A 323 -2.70 -4.22 -1.81
N ILE A 324 -3.05 -4.18 -0.54
CA ILE A 324 -3.93 -3.18 0.05
C ILE A 324 -3.04 -2.27 0.92
N PRO A 325 -2.66 -1.09 0.40
CA PRO A 325 -1.86 -0.15 1.17
C PRO A 325 -2.68 0.40 2.34
N GLN A 326 -2.02 0.65 3.48
CA GLN A 326 -2.65 1.26 4.67
C GLN A 326 -3.92 0.53 5.14
N HIS A 327 -3.87 -0.80 5.14
CA HIS A 327 -4.99 -1.66 5.53
C HIS A 327 -5.45 -1.37 6.98
N PHE A 328 -4.51 -1.17 7.90
CA PHE A 328 -4.73 -0.61 9.24
C PHE A 328 -3.52 0.22 9.68
N ALA A 329 -3.60 0.90 10.82
CA ALA A 329 -2.49 1.63 11.42
C ALA A 329 -2.17 1.12 12.82
N LEU A 330 -0.92 1.31 13.24
CA LEU A 330 -0.41 1.03 14.58
C LEU A 330 0.46 2.20 15.03
N TRP A 331 0.85 2.26 16.30
CA TRP A 331 1.88 3.19 16.72
C TRP A 331 3.28 2.67 16.36
N ASP A 332 4.15 3.55 15.87
CA ASP A 332 5.46 3.20 15.33
C ASP A 332 6.40 2.74 16.43
N GLN A 333 7.02 1.59 16.22
CA GLN A 333 8.06 1.08 17.12
C GLN A 333 9.31 1.97 17.18
N SER A 334 9.52 2.85 16.19
CA SER A 334 10.63 3.79 16.21
C SER A 334 10.38 5.00 17.12
N ASP A 335 9.20 5.15 17.71
CA ASP A 335 8.93 6.19 18.70
C ASP A 335 9.69 5.84 19.98
N ILE A 336 10.62 6.71 20.37
CA ILE A 336 11.53 6.48 21.49
C ILE A 336 10.78 6.25 22.81
N ARG A 337 9.55 6.73 22.93
CA ARG A 337 8.73 6.55 24.13
C ARG A 337 8.24 5.12 24.31
N PHE A 338 8.30 4.27 23.28
CA PHE A 338 8.09 2.83 23.44
C PHE A 338 9.34 2.07 23.86
N ALA A 339 10.53 2.70 23.84
CA ALA A 339 11.73 2.10 24.39
C ALA A 339 11.65 2.06 25.92
N ASP A 340 12.37 1.10 26.51
CA ASP A 340 12.63 1.02 27.94
C ASP A 340 14.03 1.61 28.18
N GLN A 341 14.12 2.94 28.27
CA GLN A 341 15.43 3.59 28.40
C GLN A 341 16.00 3.46 29.82
N ASN A 342 15.15 3.21 30.81
CA ASN A 342 15.55 3.07 32.20
C ASN A 342 15.74 1.60 32.64
N ALA A 343 15.59 0.65 31.72
CA ALA A 343 15.79 -0.79 31.87
C ALA A 343 14.92 -1.45 32.95
N ASN A 344 13.68 -0.97 33.14
CA ASN A 344 12.75 -1.49 34.14
C ASN A 344 11.72 -2.49 33.58
N SER A 345 11.91 -2.91 32.33
CA SER A 345 11.06 -3.83 31.57
C SER A 345 9.66 -3.29 31.25
N ARG A 346 9.47 -1.97 31.22
CA ARG A 346 8.24 -1.30 30.78
C ARG A 346 8.59 -0.21 29.76
N ALA A 347 7.67 0.01 28.82
CA ALA A 347 7.82 1.14 27.89
C ALA A 347 7.70 2.47 28.65
N ASP A 348 8.63 3.40 28.42
CA ASP A 348 8.69 4.70 29.08
C ASP A 348 7.36 5.47 29.00
N ILE A 349 6.61 5.34 27.90
CA ILE A 349 5.32 6.01 27.72
C ILE A 349 4.30 5.65 28.79
N ASN A 350 4.29 4.39 29.26
CA ASN A 350 3.39 3.96 30.31
C ASN A 350 3.74 4.67 31.63
N GLU A 351 5.03 4.92 31.88
CA GLU A 351 5.49 5.67 33.03
C GLU A 351 5.22 7.15 32.91
N THR A 352 5.41 7.74 31.73
CA THR A 352 5.04 9.13 31.47
C THR A 352 3.57 9.35 31.79
N ILE A 353 2.66 8.52 31.25
CA ILE A 353 1.22 8.63 31.52
C ILE A 353 0.93 8.44 33.01
N GLN A 354 1.56 7.45 33.65
CA GLN A 354 1.38 7.19 35.08
C GLN A 354 1.85 8.37 35.95
N GLN A 355 2.96 9.00 35.58
CA GLN A 355 3.54 10.13 36.30
C GLN A 355 2.70 11.40 36.11
N THR A 356 2.27 11.71 34.88
CA THR A 356 1.35 12.83 34.61
C THR A 356 0.03 12.67 35.37
N LEU A 357 -0.50 11.46 35.44
CA LEU A 357 -1.72 11.17 36.19
C LEU A 357 -1.55 11.40 37.71
N LEU A 358 -0.35 11.13 38.25
CA LEU A 358 0.00 11.42 39.63
C LEU A 358 0.22 12.91 39.88
N ASP A 359 0.99 13.59 39.04
CA ASP A 359 1.40 14.98 39.25
C ASP A 359 0.24 15.96 39.04
N ASP A 360 -0.55 15.79 37.98
CA ASP A 360 -1.61 16.74 37.61
C ASP A 360 -2.93 16.46 38.34
N HIS A 361 -3.14 15.22 38.77
CA HIS A 361 -4.44 14.77 39.29
C HIS A 361 -4.36 14.02 40.63
N GLY A 362 -3.17 13.75 41.16
CA GLY A 362 -3.00 13.04 42.43
C GLY A 362 -3.44 11.57 42.38
N ILE A 363 -3.57 10.99 41.18
CA ILE A 363 -4.11 9.63 41.00
C ILE A 363 -2.94 8.64 40.82
N THR A 364 -2.84 7.67 41.73
CA THR A 364 -1.87 6.57 41.62
C THR A 364 -2.51 5.37 40.92
N LYS A 365 -2.03 5.02 39.72
CA LYS A 365 -2.51 3.86 38.95
C LYS A 365 -1.37 3.28 38.11
N THR A 366 -1.20 1.96 38.12
CA THR A 366 -0.26 1.30 37.20
C THR A 366 -0.82 1.34 35.78
N ILE A 367 -0.06 1.92 34.87
CA ILE A 367 -0.42 2.00 33.44
C ILE A 367 0.37 0.94 32.67
N ASN A 368 -0.33 0.13 31.89
CA ASN A 368 0.26 -0.77 30.89
C ASN A 368 -0.77 -0.98 29.78
N ILE A 369 -0.79 -0.05 28.83
CA ILE A 369 -1.89 0.06 27.85
C ILE A 369 -1.45 -0.18 26.41
N PHE A 370 -0.16 -0.32 26.14
CA PHE A 370 0.37 -0.59 24.80
C PHE A 370 0.99 -1.98 24.73
N GLY A 371 0.60 -2.75 23.71
CA GLY A 371 1.15 -4.07 23.40
C GLY A 371 1.84 -4.05 22.03
N LEU A 372 2.91 -4.82 21.88
CA LEU A 372 3.61 -4.97 20.60
C LEU A 372 2.92 -6.02 19.73
N LEU A 373 2.56 -5.67 18.51
CA LEU A 373 2.10 -6.63 17.51
C LEU A 373 3.29 -7.12 16.68
N THR A 374 3.52 -8.42 16.72
CA THR A 374 4.42 -9.12 15.78
C THR A 374 3.60 -9.98 14.85
N TRP A 375 3.97 -10.00 13.57
CA TRP A 375 3.29 -10.82 12.58
C TRP A 375 4.20 -11.15 11.40
N PRO A 376 4.10 -12.36 10.81
CA PRO A 376 4.87 -12.71 9.63
C PRO A 376 4.66 -11.72 8.48
N ASN A 377 5.74 -11.14 7.98
CA ASN A 377 5.73 -10.31 6.77
C ASN A 377 6.09 -11.10 5.51
N ARG A 378 6.23 -12.42 5.59
CA ARG A 378 6.38 -13.35 4.46
C ARG A 378 6.10 -14.80 4.91
N PRO A 379 5.83 -15.72 3.98
CA PRO A 379 5.80 -17.16 4.28
C PRO A 379 7.14 -17.71 4.79
N ASN A 380 7.08 -18.81 5.55
CA ASN A 380 8.23 -19.60 5.99
C ASN A 380 9.36 -18.75 6.62
N ILE A 381 9.01 -17.90 7.59
CA ILE A 381 10.02 -17.15 8.34
C ILE A 381 10.81 -18.11 9.23
N ASP A 382 12.11 -18.24 8.95
CA ASP A 382 13.07 -18.80 9.89
C ASP A 382 13.43 -17.72 10.92
N GLY A 383 12.75 -17.71 12.08
CA GLY A 383 13.01 -16.78 13.17
C GLY A 383 11.76 -16.10 13.76
N PRO A 384 11.92 -15.13 14.67
CA PRO A 384 10.80 -14.40 15.23
C PRO A 384 10.09 -13.56 14.17
N ALA A 385 8.77 -13.51 14.23
CA ALA A 385 7.97 -12.63 13.39
C ALA A 385 8.40 -11.15 13.58
N PRO A 386 8.48 -10.36 12.50
CA PRO A 386 8.84 -8.95 12.60
C PRO A 386 7.78 -8.15 13.35
N ASN A 387 8.23 -7.06 13.96
CA ASN A 387 7.36 -6.08 14.61
C ASN A 387 6.58 -5.31 13.54
N LEU A 388 5.25 -5.27 13.68
CA LEU A 388 4.38 -4.40 12.89
C LEU A 388 4.19 -3.03 13.54
N GLY A 389 4.19 -2.98 14.88
CA GLY A 389 3.97 -1.75 15.65
C GLY A 389 3.24 -2.02 16.95
N PHE A 390 2.93 -0.97 17.69
CA PHE A 390 2.20 -1.04 18.94
C PHE A 390 0.69 -0.88 18.70
N TYR A 391 -0.11 -1.64 19.43
CA TYR A 391 -1.55 -1.45 19.57
C TYR A 391 -1.86 -1.13 21.02
N MET A 392 -3.07 -0.68 21.27
CA MET A 392 -3.55 -0.27 22.57
C MET A 392 -4.51 -1.32 23.12
N VAL A 393 -4.40 -1.68 24.39
CA VAL A 393 -5.27 -2.68 25.01
C VAL A 393 -6.70 -2.15 25.04
N PRO A 394 -7.72 -2.95 24.68
CA PRO A 394 -9.10 -2.49 24.70
C PRO A 394 -9.59 -2.20 26.11
N TRP A 395 -10.47 -1.21 26.26
CA TRP A 395 -11.11 -0.89 27.54
C TRP A 395 -12.41 -1.67 27.69
N ILE A 396 -12.84 -1.84 28.93
CA ILE A 396 -14.14 -2.40 29.28
C ILE A 396 -14.88 -1.36 30.10
N ASP A 397 -16.04 -0.92 29.62
CA ASP A 397 -16.93 -0.05 30.38
C ASP A 397 -17.43 -0.81 31.62
N PRO A 398 -17.16 -0.31 32.84
CA PRO A 398 -17.54 -1.00 34.07
C PRO A 398 -19.05 -1.10 34.27
N VAL A 399 -19.85 -0.25 33.61
CA VAL A 399 -21.31 -0.22 33.72
C VAL A 399 -21.93 -1.21 32.74
N SER A 400 -21.60 -1.09 31.45
CA SER A 400 -22.21 -1.93 30.41
C SER A 400 -21.51 -3.28 30.26
N GLY A 401 -20.29 -3.43 30.76
CA GLY A 401 -19.41 -4.59 30.54
C GLY A 401 -18.91 -4.69 29.10
N ARG A 402 -19.16 -3.68 28.26
CA ARG A 402 -18.82 -3.69 26.84
C ARG A 402 -17.41 -3.19 26.62
N ALA A 403 -16.72 -3.81 25.68
CA ALA A 403 -15.41 -3.34 25.28
C ALA A 403 -15.52 -2.18 24.29
N PHE A 404 -14.59 -1.24 24.39
CA PHE A 404 -14.51 -0.08 23.50
C PHE A 404 -13.06 0.33 23.26
N CYS A 405 -12.89 1.10 22.19
CA CYS A 405 -11.66 1.81 21.88
C CYS A 405 -11.91 3.32 22.05
N PRO A 406 -11.04 4.06 22.75
CA PRO A 406 -11.26 5.47 23.03
C PRO A 406 -11.35 6.29 21.74
N ASP A 407 -12.34 7.18 21.72
CA ASP A 407 -12.57 8.14 20.67
C ASP A 407 -12.64 9.56 21.27
N GLN A 408 -12.99 10.55 20.45
CA GLN A 408 -13.14 11.93 20.92
C GLN A 408 -14.14 12.09 22.06
N THR A 409 -15.18 11.26 22.17
CA THR A 409 -16.16 11.36 23.25
C THR A 409 -15.53 10.95 24.59
N HIS A 410 -14.72 9.89 24.58
CA HIS A 410 -13.99 9.42 25.75
C HIS A 410 -12.90 10.40 26.17
N TYR A 411 -12.12 10.89 25.21
CA TYR A 411 -11.01 11.82 25.44
C TYR A 411 -11.44 13.20 25.98
N ASN A 412 -12.66 13.64 25.66
CA ASN A 412 -13.23 14.87 26.17
C ASN A 412 -14.18 14.63 27.36
N GLY A 413 -14.18 13.41 27.90
CA GLY A 413 -15.00 13.00 29.02
C GLY A 413 -14.47 13.47 30.37
N ASN A 414 -15.01 12.87 31.43
CA ASN A 414 -14.62 13.19 32.82
C ASN A 414 -13.44 12.35 33.32
N ASP A 415 -13.07 11.27 32.63
CA ASP A 415 -11.99 10.38 33.04
C ASP A 415 -10.63 11.03 32.74
N LYS A 416 -9.88 11.31 33.80
CA LYS A 416 -8.58 11.99 33.71
C LYS A 416 -7.52 11.20 32.93
N LEU A 417 -7.59 9.87 32.94
CA LEU A 417 -6.70 9.06 32.13
C LEU A 417 -7.00 9.26 30.64
N PHE A 418 -8.27 9.31 30.23
CA PHE A 418 -8.61 9.58 28.83
C PHE A 418 -8.23 10.99 28.40
N ASN A 419 -8.31 11.98 29.28
CA ASN A 419 -7.86 13.33 28.98
C ASN A 419 -6.34 13.39 28.72
N ILE A 420 -5.53 12.65 29.49
CA ILE A 420 -4.09 12.54 29.23
C ILE A 420 -3.83 11.76 27.93
N LEU A 421 -4.57 10.66 27.71
CA LEU A 421 -4.44 9.87 26.49
C LEU A 421 -4.80 10.65 25.24
N LYS A 422 -5.69 11.64 25.32
CA LYS A 422 -5.97 12.55 24.22
C LYS A 422 -4.71 13.20 23.66
N GLU A 423 -3.85 13.70 24.53
CA GLU A 423 -2.62 14.40 24.14
C GLU A 423 -1.54 13.41 23.68
N VAL A 424 -1.44 12.27 24.37
CA VAL A 424 -0.46 11.22 24.04
C VAL A 424 -0.80 10.47 22.75
N VAL A 425 -2.08 10.17 22.50
CA VAL A 425 -2.51 9.37 21.35
C VAL A 425 -2.84 10.25 20.15
N GLY A 426 -3.45 11.41 20.41
CA GLY A 426 -3.74 12.44 19.41
C GLY A 426 -4.81 12.12 18.36
N VAL A 427 -5.34 10.89 18.32
CA VAL A 427 -6.33 10.43 17.34
C VAL A 427 -7.39 9.53 17.97
N SER A 428 -8.57 9.47 17.35
CA SER A 428 -9.56 8.43 17.67
C SER A 428 -8.98 7.05 17.39
N THR A 429 -9.41 6.06 18.17
CA THR A 429 -9.01 4.67 17.97
C THR A 429 -10.20 3.81 17.61
N GLU A 430 -9.96 2.74 16.88
CA GLU A 430 -10.96 1.73 16.51
C GLU A 430 -10.49 0.34 16.91
N GLY A 431 -11.43 -0.59 17.09
CA GLY A 431 -11.11 -1.98 17.37
C GLY A 431 -10.36 -2.65 16.23
N ILE A 432 -9.50 -3.60 16.57
CA ILE A 432 -8.85 -4.47 15.60
C ILE A 432 -9.11 -5.94 15.97
N TYR A 433 -9.39 -6.73 14.94
CA TYR A 433 -9.87 -8.10 15.05
C TYR A 433 -9.00 -9.05 14.24
N MET A 434 -8.94 -10.31 14.67
CA MET A 434 -8.36 -11.41 13.90
C MET A 434 -9.47 -12.35 13.46
N ALA A 435 -9.36 -12.84 12.24
CA ALA A 435 -10.33 -13.78 11.68
C ALA A 435 -9.64 -14.89 10.90
N VAL A 436 -10.14 -16.11 11.07
CA VAL A 436 -9.58 -17.31 10.45
C VAL A 436 -10.44 -17.72 9.27
N LYS A 437 -9.80 -18.00 8.13
CA LYS A 437 -10.46 -18.56 6.95
C LYS A 437 -11.07 -19.90 7.29
N GLU A 438 -12.27 -20.18 6.78
CA GLU A 438 -12.85 -21.52 6.90
C GLU A 438 -11.93 -22.58 6.28
N PRO A 439 -11.79 -23.76 6.93
CA PRO A 439 -10.98 -24.85 6.41
C PRO A 439 -11.37 -25.21 4.97
N GLU A 440 -10.39 -25.18 4.06
CA GLU A 440 -10.59 -25.59 2.67
C GLU A 440 -9.69 -26.80 2.37
N LEU A 441 -10.22 -27.74 1.59
CA LEU A 441 -9.46 -28.89 1.11
C LEU A 441 -8.97 -28.57 -0.30
N LEU A 442 -7.66 -28.70 -0.51
CA LEU A 442 -7.04 -28.74 -1.83
C LEU A 442 -6.96 -30.19 -2.28
N THR A 443 -7.04 -30.42 -3.58
CA THR A 443 -6.81 -31.75 -4.15
C THR A 443 -5.36 -31.81 -4.64
N ASN A 444 -4.62 -32.84 -4.21
CA ASN A 444 -3.34 -33.20 -4.82
C ASN A 444 -3.58 -33.99 -6.12
N ASN A 445 -2.54 -34.13 -6.94
CA ASN A 445 -2.60 -34.86 -8.21
C ASN A 445 -3.04 -36.33 -8.10
N ASP A 446 -2.88 -36.97 -6.93
CA ASP A 446 -3.38 -38.34 -6.68
C ASP A 446 -4.88 -38.38 -6.34
N GLY A 447 -5.58 -37.24 -6.44
CA GLY A 447 -6.98 -37.08 -6.05
C GLY A 447 -7.20 -37.01 -4.54
N THR A 448 -6.14 -37.05 -3.74
CA THR A 448 -6.24 -37.02 -2.27
C THR A 448 -6.51 -35.61 -1.76
N PRO A 449 -7.51 -35.40 -0.88
CA PRO A 449 -7.74 -34.11 -0.26
C PRO A 449 -6.64 -33.82 0.78
N VAL A 450 -6.06 -32.63 0.70
CA VAL A 450 -5.10 -32.06 1.65
C VAL A 450 -5.68 -30.77 2.21
N LEU A 451 -5.60 -30.60 3.52
CA LEU A 451 -6.04 -29.36 4.15
C LEU A 451 -5.13 -28.20 3.69
N ALA A 452 -5.74 -27.15 3.14
CA ALA A 452 -5.00 -25.93 2.81
C ALA A 452 -4.38 -25.32 4.07
N PRO A 453 -3.25 -24.61 3.92
CA PRO A 453 -2.70 -23.83 5.01
C PRO A 453 -3.74 -22.85 5.59
N THR A 454 -3.75 -22.74 6.91
CA THR A 454 -4.61 -21.81 7.63
C THR A 454 -4.25 -20.37 7.27
N ASP A 455 -5.26 -19.58 6.95
CA ASP A 455 -5.11 -18.17 6.61
C ASP A 455 -5.80 -17.31 7.67
N ILE A 456 -5.15 -16.23 8.06
CA ILE A 456 -5.63 -15.31 9.09
C ILE A 456 -5.57 -13.89 8.55
N ILE A 457 -6.68 -13.18 8.69
CA ILE A 457 -6.78 -11.76 8.38
C ILE A 457 -6.89 -10.96 9.67
N ILE A 458 -6.12 -9.87 9.71
CA ILE A 458 -6.28 -8.77 10.65
C ILE A 458 -7.19 -7.73 9.99
N ILE A 459 -8.25 -7.29 10.67
CA ILE A 459 -9.25 -6.37 10.12
C ILE A 459 -9.67 -5.32 11.15
N ARG A 460 -9.82 -4.07 10.70
CA ARG A 460 -10.25 -2.93 11.51
C ARG A 460 -11.76 -2.87 11.70
N GLU A 461 -12.22 -2.36 12.83
CA GLU A 461 -13.63 -2.33 13.25
C GLU A 461 -14.52 -1.63 12.24
N ASN A 462 -14.10 -0.47 11.71
CA ASN A 462 -14.86 0.30 10.75
C ASN A 462 -15.16 -0.51 9.48
N LEU A 463 -14.17 -1.21 8.93
CA LEU A 463 -14.38 -2.08 7.77
C LEU A 463 -15.21 -3.32 8.13
N LEU A 464 -14.89 -3.98 9.24
CA LEU A 464 -15.57 -5.21 9.67
C LEU A 464 -17.06 -4.98 9.88
N LYS A 465 -17.45 -3.91 10.57
CA LYS A 465 -18.86 -3.60 10.85
C LYS A 465 -19.72 -3.40 9.61
N ASN A 466 -19.12 -3.04 8.48
CA ASN A 466 -19.81 -2.88 7.20
C ASN A 466 -20.05 -4.21 6.47
N ILE A 467 -19.33 -5.27 6.83
CA ILE A 467 -19.35 -6.56 6.10
C ILE A 467 -19.69 -7.78 6.97
N TRP A 468 -19.77 -7.61 8.28
CA TRP A 468 -19.95 -8.72 9.21
C TRP A 468 -21.40 -9.21 9.30
N PHE A 469 -21.56 -10.49 9.59
CA PHE A 469 -22.85 -11.13 9.79
C PHE A 469 -22.73 -12.31 10.76
N TYR A 470 -23.86 -12.79 11.27
CA TYR A 470 -23.95 -14.11 11.89
C TYR A 470 -25.05 -14.94 11.22
N TYR A 471 -24.94 -16.27 11.34
CA TYR A 471 -25.94 -17.21 10.84
C TYR A 471 -26.95 -17.55 11.92
N GLU A 472 -28.23 -17.47 11.58
CA GLU A 472 -29.31 -18.05 12.36
C GLU A 472 -30.37 -18.58 11.38
N ASN A 473 -30.77 -19.84 11.52
CA ASN A 473 -31.73 -20.48 10.60
C ASN A 473 -31.38 -20.33 9.10
N ASN A 474 -30.07 -20.40 8.78
CA ASN A 474 -29.54 -20.27 7.42
C ASN A 474 -29.81 -18.89 6.76
N GLN A 475 -30.07 -17.86 7.57
CA GLN A 475 -30.19 -16.47 7.15
C GLN A 475 -29.07 -15.62 7.77
N HIS A 476 -28.70 -14.55 7.05
CA HIS A 476 -27.74 -13.56 7.47
C HIS A 476 -28.40 -12.50 8.34
N PHE A 477 -27.81 -12.22 9.50
CA PHE A 477 -28.22 -11.14 10.39
C PHE A 477 -27.05 -10.23 10.69
N VAL A 478 -27.33 -8.93 10.80
CA VAL A 478 -26.34 -7.91 11.17
C VAL A 478 -26.16 -7.92 12.68
N PRO A 479 -24.94 -8.16 13.19
CA PRO A 479 -24.66 -8.07 14.61
C PRO A 479 -24.77 -6.63 15.09
N ASP A 480 -25.45 -6.45 16.22
CA ASP A 480 -25.30 -5.28 17.08
C ASP A 480 -24.21 -5.54 18.16
N GLU A 481 -23.97 -4.56 19.03
CA GLU A 481 -22.95 -4.67 20.08
C GLU A 481 -23.21 -5.82 21.06
N ILE A 482 -24.45 -6.27 21.24
CA ILE A 482 -24.79 -7.35 22.17
C ILE A 482 -24.57 -8.69 21.49
N THR A 483 -25.16 -8.88 20.32
CA THR A 483 -25.09 -10.11 19.53
C THR A 483 -23.67 -10.39 19.05
N ALA A 484 -22.85 -9.37 18.79
CA ALA A 484 -21.43 -9.52 18.48
C ALA A 484 -20.64 -10.24 19.60
N THR A 485 -21.08 -10.13 20.85
CA THR A 485 -20.44 -10.81 22.00
C THR A 485 -20.92 -12.25 22.20
N GLN A 486 -22.10 -12.60 21.67
CA GLN A 486 -22.78 -13.87 21.94
C GLN A 486 -22.76 -14.84 20.74
N LYS A 487 -22.70 -14.30 19.53
CA LYS A 487 -22.79 -15.06 18.28
C LYS A 487 -21.40 -15.22 17.64
N THR A 488 -21.29 -16.21 16.76
CA THR A 488 -20.09 -16.36 15.93
C THR A 488 -20.21 -15.41 14.75
N ILE A 489 -19.25 -14.50 14.64
CA ILE A 489 -19.24 -13.45 13.62
C ILE A 489 -18.40 -13.91 12.44
N HIS A 490 -18.98 -13.74 11.26
CA HIS A 490 -18.42 -14.11 9.97
C HIS A 490 -18.38 -12.90 9.04
N PHE A 491 -17.56 -12.96 8.01
CA PHE A 491 -17.61 -12.04 6.87
C PHE A 491 -17.02 -12.71 5.62
N TYR A 492 -17.32 -12.14 4.46
CA TYR A 492 -16.72 -12.54 3.19
C TYR A 492 -15.52 -11.65 2.86
N TRP A 493 -14.43 -12.26 2.37
CA TRP A 493 -13.22 -11.55 1.94
C TRP A 493 -12.76 -12.03 0.56
N PRO A 494 -12.32 -11.15 -0.37
CA PRO A 494 -12.14 -9.69 -0.23
C PRO A 494 -13.41 -8.93 0.12
N ALA A 495 -13.31 -7.83 0.87
CA ALA A 495 -14.47 -7.10 1.35
C ALA A 495 -15.31 -6.51 0.21
N ASP A 496 -16.63 -6.61 0.32
CA ASP A 496 -17.58 -5.89 -0.52
C ASP A 496 -18.63 -5.20 0.37
N PRO A 497 -18.39 -3.93 0.75
CA PRO A 497 -19.33 -3.18 1.58
C PRO A 497 -20.67 -2.88 0.88
N VAL A 498 -20.76 -3.00 -0.44
CA VAL A 498 -22.00 -2.76 -1.20
C VAL A 498 -22.93 -3.96 -1.11
N ASN A 499 -22.38 -5.18 -1.20
CA ASN A 499 -23.14 -6.42 -1.12
C ASN A 499 -22.57 -7.40 -0.07
N PRO A 500 -22.57 -7.02 1.22
CA PRO A 500 -21.83 -7.76 2.27
C PRO A 500 -22.39 -9.15 2.57
N TYR A 501 -23.64 -9.42 2.23
CA TYR A 501 -24.33 -10.69 2.55
C TYR A 501 -24.41 -11.66 1.36
N ILE A 502 -23.92 -11.27 0.18
CA ILE A 502 -23.93 -12.11 -1.03
C ILE A 502 -22.51 -12.58 -1.31
N LYS A 503 -22.25 -13.88 -1.06
CA LYS A 503 -20.94 -14.47 -1.33
C LYS A 503 -20.65 -14.52 -2.83
N LYS A 504 -19.59 -13.84 -3.25
CA LYS A 504 -19.04 -13.92 -4.61
C LYS A 504 -18.14 -15.15 -4.78
N SER A 505 -17.95 -15.60 -6.01
CA SER A 505 -17.10 -16.76 -6.33
C SER A 505 -15.63 -16.58 -5.92
N SER A 506 -15.14 -15.33 -5.94
CA SER A 506 -13.78 -14.98 -5.51
C SER A 506 -13.61 -14.86 -3.99
N GLN A 507 -14.71 -14.82 -3.23
CA GLN A 507 -14.68 -14.59 -1.79
C GLN A 507 -14.63 -15.88 -0.98
N LYS A 508 -13.89 -15.82 0.14
CA LYS A 508 -13.83 -16.86 1.17
C LYS A 508 -14.50 -16.36 2.45
N ILE A 509 -14.94 -17.30 3.28
CA ILE A 509 -15.58 -16.99 4.56
C ILE A 509 -14.50 -16.94 5.63
N TYR A 510 -14.53 -15.89 6.44
CA TYR A 510 -13.68 -15.71 7.61
C TYR A 510 -14.53 -15.65 8.86
N THR A 511 -14.01 -16.19 9.95
CA THR A 511 -14.66 -16.19 11.27
C THR A 511 -13.82 -15.42 12.27
N VAL A 512 -14.42 -14.46 12.96
CA VAL A 512 -13.75 -13.67 14.01
C VAL A 512 -13.44 -14.57 15.21
N ARG A 513 -12.17 -14.59 15.61
CA ARG A 513 -11.63 -15.43 16.67
C ARG A 513 -10.75 -14.62 17.61
N ARG A 514 -10.68 -15.06 18.86
CA ARG A 514 -9.69 -14.51 19.80
C ARG A 514 -8.29 -14.97 19.38
N PRO A 515 -7.26 -14.18 19.68
CA PRO A 515 -5.86 -14.58 19.52
C PRO A 515 -5.55 -15.98 20.09
N SER A 516 -6.06 -16.28 21.28
CA SER A 516 -5.86 -17.57 21.96
C SER A 516 -6.61 -18.74 21.33
N GLU A 517 -7.56 -18.46 20.43
CA GLU A 517 -8.33 -19.46 19.68
C GLU A 517 -7.72 -19.74 18.30
N LEU A 518 -6.63 -19.03 17.93
CA LEU A 518 -5.93 -19.24 16.67
C LEU A 518 -5.02 -20.47 16.83
N SER A 519 -5.30 -21.53 16.08
CA SER A 519 -4.46 -22.73 16.02
C SER A 519 -3.20 -22.51 15.16
N VAL A 520 -2.49 -21.41 15.39
CA VAL A 520 -1.18 -21.11 14.76
C VAL A 520 -0.07 -21.32 15.77
N GLY A 521 1.16 -21.54 15.27
CA GLY A 521 2.32 -21.75 16.13
C GLY A 521 2.55 -20.57 17.10
N SER A 522 3.18 -20.85 18.25
CA SER A 522 3.48 -19.85 19.30
C SER A 522 4.37 -18.70 18.82
N ASP A 523 5.00 -18.86 17.67
CA ASP A 523 5.79 -17.89 16.91
C ASP A 523 4.95 -16.89 16.09
N GLN A 524 3.64 -17.15 15.91
CA GLN A 524 2.72 -16.32 15.12
C GLN A 524 1.72 -15.50 15.94
N VAL A 525 1.82 -15.50 17.28
CA VAL A 525 0.91 -14.72 18.12
C VAL A 525 1.68 -14.07 19.27
N GLY A 526 2.41 -12.99 18.98
CA GLY A 526 3.05 -12.14 20.02
C GLY A 526 2.09 -11.25 20.79
N LEU A 527 0.82 -11.66 20.98
CA LEU A 527 -0.19 -10.83 21.61
C LEU A 527 -0.14 -10.97 23.14
N SER A 528 0.58 -10.05 23.79
CA SER A 528 0.62 -9.93 25.24
C SER A 528 -0.53 -9.04 25.74
N THR A 529 -1.75 -9.55 25.80
CA THR A 529 -2.86 -8.85 26.47
C THR A 529 -3.58 -9.79 27.42
N SER A 530 -3.67 -9.39 28.69
CA SER A 530 -4.51 -10.05 29.70
C SER A 530 -6.00 -9.69 29.56
N VAL A 531 -6.33 -8.72 28.69
CA VAL A 531 -7.70 -8.28 28.44
C VAL A 531 -8.22 -8.99 27.20
N SER A 532 -9.27 -9.79 27.38
CA SER A 532 -9.94 -10.53 26.32
C SER A 532 -11.42 -10.18 26.29
N PRO A 533 -11.81 -9.12 25.57
CA PRO A 533 -13.20 -8.74 25.35
C PRO A 533 -14.11 -9.86 24.85
N ALA A 534 -15.41 -9.75 25.17
CA ALA A 534 -16.41 -10.70 24.73
C ALA A 534 -16.66 -10.65 23.21
N ASP A 535 -16.54 -9.48 22.59
CA ASP A 535 -16.65 -9.28 21.14
C ASP A 535 -15.37 -9.68 20.38
N LYS A 536 -14.37 -10.22 21.08
CA LYS A 536 -13.12 -10.78 20.53
C LYS A 536 -12.17 -9.78 19.85
N ARG A 537 -12.39 -8.46 19.99
CA ARG A 537 -11.36 -7.47 19.61
C ARG A 537 -10.09 -7.76 20.42
N PHE A 538 -8.93 -7.74 19.80
CA PHE A 538 -7.67 -7.98 20.51
C PHE A 538 -6.95 -6.69 20.92
N GLY A 539 -7.29 -5.58 20.25
CA GLY A 539 -6.62 -4.30 20.41
C GLY A 539 -7.47 -3.14 19.94
N CYS A 540 -6.94 -1.95 20.21
CA CYS A 540 -7.33 -0.68 19.65
C CYS A 540 -6.18 -0.15 18.81
N ALA A 541 -6.49 0.32 17.62
CA ALA A 541 -5.56 0.88 16.65
C ALA A 541 -5.97 2.33 16.34
N PRO A 542 -5.04 3.21 15.93
CA PRO A 542 -5.39 4.49 15.32
C PRO A 542 -6.44 4.29 14.22
N ALA A 543 -7.55 5.05 14.29
CA ALA A 543 -8.56 5.03 13.25
C ALA A 543 -8.00 5.63 11.96
N LEU A 544 -8.13 4.89 10.85
CA LEU A 544 -7.82 5.36 9.51
C LEU A 544 -9.13 5.71 8.82
N ASP A 545 -9.53 6.97 8.92
CA ASP A 545 -10.70 7.50 8.23
C ASP A 545 -10.42 7.76 6.75
#